data_AF-A0A969EVR6-F1
#
_entry.id   AF-A0A969EVR6-F1
#
_cell.length_a   1.000
_cell.length_b   1.000
_cell.length_c   1.000
_cell.angle_alpha   90.00
_cell.angle_beta   90.00
_cell.angle_gamma   90.00
#
_symmetry.space_group_name_H-M   'P 1'
#
loop_
_entity.id
_entity.type
_entity.pdbx_description
1 polymer ?
#
loop_
_entity_poly.entity_id
_entity_poly.type
_entity_poly.pdbx_seq_one_letter_code
_entity_poly.pdbx_strand_id
1 'polypeptide(L)'
;MPFIYPEEARHYALPMLIVMLGLWALIKIQQDWQQGQINPLVWVGWAACQTIGLYTHYFCLMATVGQIGALLLWQWWQHPAKPRPTKMFWVPVAFVLSTIGFTYRPWVATLISHVTRPETDWMKPFEPNILTLLAPLWQLPIGWLSMIAAFPVEGQPIWLVIPTAILIIGFGGWIIQQADRGLRLLWLDASSRDGVMILAVFLGIVLIEFFSIIFVLGKDISQVPRYNFIYYPAICLLLGAGLDRQARQTKLAITATPLFF
;
A
#
# COMPACT_ATOMS: atom_id res chain seq x y z
N MET A 1 1.28 20.49 -17.28
CA MET A 1 2.46 19.61 -17.40
C MET A 1 2.29 18.77 -18.66
N PRO A 2 3.33 18.34 -19.38
CA PRO A 2 3.10 17.47 -20.54
C PRO A 2 2.57 16.12 -20.04
N PHE A 3 1.64 15.56 -20.81
CA PHE A 3 1.05 14.23 -20.69
C PHE A 3 1.91 13.23 -19.92
N ILE A 4 1.28 12.44 -19.03
CA ILE A 4 1.88 11.22 -18.47
C ILE A 4 2.44 10.43 -19.65
N TYR A 5 3.76 10.47 -19.85
CA TYR A 5 4.39 9.72 -20.91
C TYR A 5 4.04 8.25 -20.67
N PRO A 6 3.61 7.48 -21.68
CA PRO A 6 3.40 6.04 -21.56
C PRO A 6 4.61 5.30 -20.98
N GLU A 7 5.81 5.90 -20.98
CA GLU A 7 7.02 5.41 -20.33
C GLU A 7 6.99 5.48 -18.79
N GLU A 8 6.38 6.52 -18.20
CA GLU A 8 6.28 6.64 -16.73
C GLU A 8 5.33 5.59 -16.15
N ALA A 9 4.20 5.31 -16.81
CA ALA A 9 3.26 4.26 -16.40
C ALA A 9 3.87 2.85 -16.48
N ARG A 10 4.83 2.61 -17.39
CA ARG A 10 5.51 1.32 -17.54
C ARG A 10 6.52 1.04 -16.43
N HIS A 11 7.19 2.07 -15.91
CA HIS A 11 8.26 1.88 -14.93
C HIS A 11 7.74 1.42 -13.56
N TYR A 12 6.54 1.86 -13.16
CA TYR A 12 5.97 1.52 -11.84
C TYR A 12 5.02 0.32 -11.87
N ALA A 13 4.60 -0.15 -13.05
CA ALA A 13 3.71 -1.31 -13.18
C ALA A 13 4.35 -2.60 -12.63
N LEU A 14 5.62 -2.86 -12.98
CA LEU A 14 6.34 -4.05 -12.49
C LEU A 14 6.59 -4.00 -10.97
N PRO A 15 7.16 -2.92 -10.39
CA PRO A 15 7.25 -2.77 -8.94
C PRO A 15 5.90 -2.94 -8.23
N MET A 16 4.82 -2.35 -8.76
CA MET A 16 3.48 -2.46 -8.19
C MET A 16 2.98 -3.92 -8.19
N LEU A 17 3.20 -4.65 -9.28
CA LEU A 17 2.86 -6.08 -9.36
C LEU A 17 3.66 -6.90 -8.35
N ILE A 18 4.97 -6.65 -8.23
CA ILE A 18 5.84 -7.34 -7.27
C ILE A 18 5.38 -7.07 -5.83
N VAL A 19 5.03 -5.83 -5.50
CA VAL A 19 4.47 -5.48 -4.18
C VAL A 19 3.14 -6.20 -3.95
N MET A 20 2.27 -6.27 -4.95
CA MET A 20 0.99 -6.97 -4.86
C MET A 20 1.18 -8.47 -4.59
N LEU A 21 2.11 -9.12 -5.30
CA LEU A 21 2.49 -10.52 -5.05
C LEU A 21 3.10 -10.71 -3.66
N GLY A 22 3.92 -9.76 -3.21
CA GLY A 22 4.46 -9.73 -1.86
C GLY A 22 3.37 -9.67 -0.79
N LEU A 23 2.37 -8.78 -0.95
CA LEU A 23 1.22 -8.68 -0.05
C LEU A 23 0.36 -9.94 -0.05
N TRP A 24 0.16 -10.56 -1.22
CA TRP A 24 -0.54 -11.85 -1.30
C TRP A 24 0.20 -12.93 -0.51
N ALA A 25 1.52 -13.05 -0.70
CA ALA A 25 2.34 -14.00 0.03
C ALA A 25 2.35 -13.71 1.54
N LEU A 26 2.36 -12.44 1.94
CA LEU A 26 2.26 -12.00 3.33
C LEU A 26 0.94 -12.46 3.98
N ILE A 27 -0.20 -12.24 3.32
CA ILE A 27 -1.50 -12.72 3.79
C ILE A 27 -1.51 -14.25 3.87
N LYS A 28 -0.93 -14.93 2.87
CA LYS A 28 -0.86 -16.40 2.87
C LYS A 28 0.01 -16.94 4.01
N ILE A 29 1.17 -16.35 4.28
CA ILE A 29 2.03 -16.65 5.45
C ILE A 29 1.24 -16.47 6.75
N GLN A 30 0.50 -15.36 6.86
CA GLN A 30 -0.33 -15.06 8.02
C GLN A 30 -1.42 -16.12 8.23
N GLN A 31 -2.10 -16.56 7.17
CA GLN A 31 -3.10 -17.62 7.22
C GLN A 31 -2.51 -19.00 7.55
N ASP A 32 -1.44 -19.41 6.90
CA ASP A 32 -0.76 -20.68 7.13
C ASP A 32 -0.32 -20.76 8.60
N TRP A 33 0.25 -19.68 9.12
CA TRP A 33 0.63 -19.56 10.52
C TRP A 33 -0.55 -19.74 11.48
N GLN A 34 -1.70 -19.12 11.19
CA GLN A 34 -2.89 -19.31 12.01
C GLN A 34 -3.40 -20.74 12.04
N GLN A 35 -3.15 -21.50 10.97
CA GLN A 35 -3.48 -22.91 10.83
C GLN A 35 -2.39 -23.84 11.38
N GLY A 36 -1.29 -23.30 11.92
CA GLY A 36 -0.15 -24.09 12.42
C GLY A 36 0.69 -24.71 11.29
N GLN A 37 0.58 -24.20 10.07
CA GLN A 37 1.27 -24.68 8.89
C GLN A 37 2.39 -23.71 8.49
N ILE A 38 3.41 -24.24 7.83
CA ILE A 38 4.45 -23.45 7.19
C ILE A 38 4.58 -23.97 5.78
N ASN A 39 4.34 -23.11 4.79
CA ASN A 39 4.57 -23.41 3.39
C ASN A 39 5.89 -22.78 2.92
N PRO A 40 6.99 -23.54 2.80
CA PRO A 40 8.30 -22.99 2.44
C PRO A 40 8.29 -22.30 1.08
N LEU A 41 7.45 -22.76 0.14
CA LEU A 41 7.37 -22.16 -1.19
C LEU A 41 6.84 -20.72 -1.13
N VAL A 42 5.88 -20.44 -0.24
CA VAL A 42 5.36 -19.09 -0.04
C VAL A 42 6.43 -18.19 0.58
N TRP A 43 7.20 -18.68 1.55
CA TRP A 43 8.31 -17.93 2.15
C TRP A 43 9.43 -17.61 1.15
N VAL A 44 9.82 -18.59 0.33
CA VAL A 44 10.82 -18.40 -0.74
C VAL A 44 10.28 -17.43 -1.81
N GLY A 45 9.02 -17.60 -2.21
CA GLY A 45 8.36 -16.70 -3.17
C GLY A 45 8.26 -15.27 -2.64
N TRP A 46 7.95 -15.11 -1.35
CA TRP A 46 7.93 -13.80 -0.68
C TRP A 46 9.32 -13.17 -0.67
N ALA A 47 10.37 -13.90 -0.27
CA ALA A 47 11.75 -13.42 -0.31
C ALA A 47 12.21 -13.03 -1.72
N ALA A 48 11.81 -13.81 -2.73
CA ALA A 48 12.07 -13.50 -4.13
C ALA A 48 11.38 -12.21 -4.56
N CYS A 49 10.10 -12.01 -4.21
CA CYS A 49 9.38 -10.76 -4.49
C CYS A 49 10.09 -9.55 -3.87
N GLN A 50 10.48 -9.63 -2.58
CA GLN A 50 11.19 -8.53 -1.93
C GLN A 50 12.54 -8.22 -2.61
N THR A 51 13.30 -9.27 -2.94
CA THR A 51 14.61 -9.12 -3.61
C THR A 51 14.47 -8.54 -5.01
N ILE A 52 13.60 -9.10 -5.85
CA ILE A 52 13.37 -8.62 -7.22
C ILE A 52 12.81 -7.20 -7.19
N GLY A 53 11.92 -6.89 -6.24
CA GLY A 53 11.37 -5.56 -6.04
C GLY A 53 12.47 -4.53 -5.77
N LEU A 54 13.41 -4.83 -4.87
CA LEU A 54 14.54 -3.97 -4.55
C LEU A 54 15.48 -3.73 -5.75
N TYR A 55 15.69 -4.75 -6.58
CA TYR A 55 16.48 -4.63 -7.81
C TYR A 55 15.75 -3.90 -8.94
N THR A 56 14.43 -3.93 -8.93
CA THR A 56 13.61 -3.21 -9.91
C THR A 56 13.52 -1.73 -9.54
N HIS A 57 13.28 -1.42 -8.26
CA HIS A 57 13.18 -0.06 -7.77
C HIS A 57 13.52 0.02 -6.27
N TYR A 58 14.45 0.89 -5.88
CA TYR A 58 14.86 1.04 -4.48
C TYR A 58 13.75 1.48 -3.52
N PHE A 59 12.69 2.15 -4.01
CA PHE A 59 11.51 2.49 -3.20
C PHE A 59 10.72 1.24 -2.74
N CYS A 60 10.93 0.07 -3.36
CA CYS A 60 10.43 -1.20 -2.84
C CYS A 60 11.01 -1.56 -1.47
N LEU A 61 12.07 -0.89 -1.01
CA LEU A 61 12.56 -1.00 0.36
C LEU A 61 11.48 -0.62 1.37
N MET A 62 10.73 0.45 1.09
CA MET A 62 9.61 0.90 1.94
C MET A 62 8.53 -0.18 2.03
N ALA A 63 8.11 -0.74 0.88
CA ALA A 63 7.17 -1.86 0.87
C ALA A 63 7.73 -3.08 1.64
N THR A 64 9.03 -3.34 1.55
CA THR A 64 9.69 -4.45 2.26
C THR A 64 9.68 -4.26 3.77
N VAL A 65 10.08 -3.07 4.24
CA VAL A 65 10.04 -2.72 5.67
C VAL A 65 8.59 -2.73 6.17
N GLY A 66 7.66 -2.16 5.41
CA GLY A 66 6.22 -2.22 5.69
C GLY A 66 5.69 -3.66 5.84
N GLN A 67 6.03 -4.57 4.93
CA GLN A 67 5.54 -5.96 4.98
C GLN A 67 6.15 -6.75 6.15
N ILE A 68 7.46 -6.59 6.40
CA ILE A 68 8.14 -7.21 7.54
C ILE A 68 7.57 -6.66 8.85
N GLY A 69 7.45 -5.34 8.96
CA GLY A 69 6.91 -4.69 10.15
C GLY A 69 5.45 -5.08 10.39
N ALA A 70 4.63 -5.19 9.33
CA ALA A 70 3.26 -5.67 9.44
C ALA A 70 3.19 -7.11 9.96
N LEU A 71 4.05 -8.01 9.45
CA LEU A 71 4.13 -9.39 9.95
C LEU A 71 4.53 -9.45 11.43
N LEU A 72 5.54 -8.68 11.83
CA LEU A 72 6.06 -8.67 13.19
C LEU A 72 5.08 -8.03 14.19
N LEU A 73 4.47 -6.90 13.84
CA LEU A 73 3.47 -6.23 14.68
C LEU A 73 2.18 -7.05 14.77
N TRP A 74 1.72 -7.65 13.66
CA TRP A 74 0.58 -8.57 13.68
C TRP A 74 0.86 -9.75 14.62
N GLN A 75 2.03 -10.38 14.48
CA GLN A 75 2.43 -11.46 15.35
C GLN A 75 2.44 -10.99 16.81
N TRP A 76 3.06 -9.84 17.11
CA TRP A 76 3.12 -9.25 18.44
C TRP A 76 1.74 -9.01 19.06
N TRP A 77 0.78 -8.51 18.28
CA TRP A 77 -0.60 -8.29 18.75
C TRP A 77 -1.33 -9.61 19.06
N GLN A 78 -1.00 -10.70 18.37
CA GLN A 78 -1.60 -12.01 18.63
C GLN A 78 -0.99 -12.76 19.83
N HIS A 79 0.11 -12.27 20.42
CA HIS A 79 0.78 -12.91 21.57
C HIS A 79 -0.09 -13.17 22.81
N PRO A 80 -1.08 -12.34 23.18
CA PRO A 80 -1.89 -12.61 24.37
C PRO A 80 -2.84 -13.81 24.19
N ALA A 81 -3.18 -14.17 22.95
CA ALA A 81 -4.24 -15.13 22.64
C ALA A 81 -3.72 -16.51 22.20
N LYS A 82 -2.44 -16.65 21.87
CA LYS A 82 -1.84 -17.88 21.34
C LYS A 82 -0.47 -18.18 21.97
N PRO A 83 -0.06 -19.45 22.09
CA PRO A 83 1.25 -19.82 22.62
C PRO A 83 2.39 -19.15 21.83
N ARG A 84 3.50 -18.87 22.53
CA ARG A 84 4.66 -18.10 22.03
C ARG A 84 5.09 -18.55 20.62
N PRO A 85 5.59 -17.62 19.77
CA PRO A 85 6.17 -17.97 18.49
C PRO A 85 7.23 -19.04 18.71
N THR A 86 7.00 -20.21 18.12
CA THR A 86 7.96 -21.31 18.17
C THR A 86 9.22 -20.89 17.42
N LYS A 87 10.35 -21.57 17.68
CA LYS A 87 11.57 -21.42 16.86
C LYS A 87 11.27 -21.52 15.35
N MET A 88 10.20 -22.23 15.01
CA MET A 88 9.70 -22.43 13.65
C MET A 88 9.22 -21.14 12.96
N PHE A 89 8.84 -20.08 13.68
CA PHE A 89 8.51 -18.77 13.09
C PHE A 89 9.77 -17.96 12.74
N TRP A 90 10.70 -17.92 13.69
CA TRP A 90 11.86 -17.05 13.61
C TRP A 90 12.88 -17.54 12.58
N VAL A 91 12.93 -18.84 12.29
CA VAL A 91 13.82 -19.40 11.27
C VAL A 91 13.49 -18.87 9.86
N PRO A 92 12.24 -18.96 9.35
CA PRO A 92 11.86 -18.34 8.09
C PRO A 92 12.09 -16.82 8.05
N VAL A 93 11.73 -16.10 9.12
CA VAL A 93 11.95 -14.65 9.20
C VAL A 93 13.44 -14.31 9.08
N ALA A 94 14.30 -15.01 9.85
CA ALA A 94 15.74 -14.82 9.80
C ALA A 94 16.32 -15.18 8.43
N PHE A 95 15.80 -16.23 7.78
CA PHE A 95 16.16 -16.60 6.42
C PHE A 95 15.85 -15.46 5.44
N VAL A 96 14.61 -14.94 5.43
CA VAL A 96 14.22 -13.85 4.52
C VAL A 96 15.05 -12.59 4.76
N LEU A 97 15.24 -12.18 6.02
CA LEU A 97 16.06 -11.02 6.36
C LEU A 97 17.51 -11.19 5.93
N SER A 98 18.07 -12.39 6.11
CA SER A 98 19.42 -12.71 5.66
C SER A 98 19.52 -12.64 4.14
N THR A 99 18.57 -13.25 3.42
CA THR A 99 18.53 -13.21 1.95
C THR A 99 18.49 -11.78 1.44
N ILE A 100 17.56 -10.95 1.93
CA ILE A 100 17.44 -9.55 1.53
C ILE A 100 18.73 -8.77 1.86
N GLY A 101 19.27 -8.96 3.07
CA GLY A 101 20.49 -8.29 3.51
C GLY A 101 21.70 -8.63 2.64
N PHE A 102 21.90 -9.91 2.31
CA PHE A 102 22.99 -10.37 1.47
C PHE A 102 22.84 -9.91 0.02
N THR A 103 21.64 -9.99 -0.56
CA THR A 103 21.41 -9.63 -1.96
C THR A 103 21.46 -8.12 -2.17
N TYR A 104 20.93 -7.33 -1.24
CA TYR A 104 20.89 -5.87 -1.39
C TYR A 104 22.17 -5.16 -0.95
N ARG A 105 23.08 -5.83 -0.23
CA ARG A 105 24.35 -5.27 0.26
C ARG A 105 25.13 -4.45 -0.80
N PRO A 106 25.29 -4.89 -2.07
CA PRO A 106 26.03 -4.13 -3.07
C PRO A 106 25.41 -2.76 -3.38
N TRP A 107 24.10 -2.60 -3.18
CA TRP A 107 23.34 -1.39 -3.53
C TRP A 107 23.23 -0.39 -2.38
N VAL A 108 23.64 -0.75 -1.16
CA VAL A 108 23.53 0.13 0.03
C VAL A 108 24.29 1.44 -0.18
N ALA A 109 25.52 1.38 -0.70
CA ALA A 109 26.31 2.58 -0.99
C ALA A 109 25.63 3.47 -2.04
N THR A 110 25.06 2.87 -3.07
CA THR A 110 24.31 3.56 -4.12
C THR A 110 23.09 4.26 -3.53
N LEU A 111 22.30 3.57 -2.71
CA LEU A 111 21.13 4.13 -2.02
C LEU A 111 21.50 5.35 -1.17
N ILE A 112 22.53 5.24 -0.33
CA ILE A 112 23.02 6.35 0.51
C ILE A 112 23.47 7.53 -0.36
N SER A 113 24.17 7.25 -1.47
CA SER A 113 24.58 8.28 -2.41
C SER A 113 23.36 9.01 -2.98
N HIS A 114 22.33 8.29 -3.43
CA HIS A 114 21.13 8.87 -4.06
C HIS A 114 20.34 9.78 -3.11
N VAL A 115 20.18 9.38 -1.85
CA VAL A 115 19.45 10.17 -0.86
C VAL A 115 20.12 11.53 -0.60
N THR A 116 21.44 11.60 -0.73
CA THR A 116 22.23 12.81 -0.45
C THR A 116 22.50 13.68 -1.67
N ARG A 117 22.14 13.23 -2.88
CA ARG A 117 22.51 14.01 -4.06
C ARG A 117 21.58 15.21 -4.33
N PRO A 118 22.11 16.32 -4.89
CA PRO A 118 21.32 17.48 -5.28
C PRO A 118 20.25 17.21 -6.34
N GLU A 119 20.38 16.17 -7.16
CA GLU A 119 19.41 15.80 -8.19
C GLU A 119 18.06 15.36 -7.61
N THR A 120 17.96 15.21 -6.28
CA THR A 120 16.70 14.94 -5.58
C THR A 120 16.11 16.21 -4.95
N ASP A 121 16.71 17.38 -5.14
CA ASP A 121 16.27 18.65 -4.54
C ASP A 121 15.07 19.28 -5.23
N TRP A 122 14.69 18.81 -6.42
CA TRP A 122 13.42 19.18 -7.03
C TRP A 122 12.20 18.74 -6.20
N MET A 123 12.39 17.83 -5.24
CA MET A 123 11.37 17.42 -4.26
C MET A 123 11.31 18.34 -3.02
N LYS A 124 12.20 19.34 -2.90
CA LYS A 124 12.11 20.30 -1.80
C LYS A 124 10.97 21.29 -2.07
N PRO A 125 10.23 21.74 -1.03
CA PRO A 125 9.24 22.80 -1.20
C PRO A 125 9.87 24.07 -1.78
N PHE A 126 9.20 24.70 -2.75
CA PHE A 126 9.72 25.89 -3.44
C PHE A 126 9.84 27.10 -2.50
N GLU A 127 8.94 27.23 -1.53
CA GLU A 127 8.97 28.26 -0.50
C GLU A 127 8.65 27.66 0.87
N PRO A 128 9.59 27.63 1.83
CA PRO A 128 9.34 27.04 3.14
C PRO A 128 8.45 27.95 4.00
N ASN A 129 7.14 27.73 3.93
CA ASN A 129 6.14 28.35 4.80
C ASN A 129 5.23 27.30 5.46
N ILE A 130 4.40 27.72 6.42
CA ILE A 130 3.50 26.80 7.15
C ILE A 130 2.54 26.06 6.19
N LEU A 131 2.06 26.73 5.14
CA LEU A 131 1.17 26.10 4.16
C LEU A 131 1.91 24.99 3.40
N THR A 132 3.15 25.21 2.97
CA THR A 132 3.95 24.17 2.32
C THR A 132 4.36 23.04 3.26
N LEU A 133 4.50 23.30 4.56
CA LEU A 133 4.75 22.26 5.55
C LEU A 133 3.54 21.34 5.70
N LEU A 134 2.33 21.89 5.65
CA LEU A 134 1.09 21.12 5.75
C LEU A 134 0.63 20.54 4.41
N ALA A 135 1.22 20.98 3.29
CA ALA A 135 0.83 20.58 1.94
C ALA A 135 0.70 19.07 1.72
N PRO A 136 1.59 18.22 2.27
CA PRO A 136 1.47 16.78 2.13
C PRO A 136 0.15 16.19 2.64
N LEU A 137 -0.49 16.84 3.62
CA LEU A 137 -1.75 16.35 4.21
C LEU A 137 -2.92 16.39 3.23
N TRP A 138 -2.95 17.34 2.29
CA TRP A 138 -3.96 17.38 1.23
C TRP A 138 -3.45 16.82 -0.10
N GLN A 139 -2.15 16.90 -0.38
CA GLN A 139 -1.56 16.33 -1.59
C GLN A 139 -1.67 14.80 -1.63
N LEU A 140 -1.50 14.10 -0.50
CA LEU A 140 -1.65 12.65 -0.44
C LEU A 140 -3.08 12.19 -0.81
N PRO A 141 -4.17 12.70 -0.18
CA PRO A 141 -5.53 12.38 -0.60
C PRO A 141 -5.84 12.74 -2.06
N ILE A 142 -5.37 13.88 -2.56
CA ILE A 142 -5.52 14.26 -3.97
C ILE A 142 -4.81 13.26 -4.88
N GLY A 143 -3.60 12.84 -4.49
CA GLY A 143 -2.83 11.81 -5.18
C GLY A 143 -3.52 10.44 -5.16
N TRP A 144 -4.28 10.10 -4.12
CA TRP A 144 -5.08 8.87 -4.12
C TRP A 144 -6.25 8.96 -5.09
N LEU A 145 -6.94 10.10 -5.12
CA LEU A 145 -8.04 10.34 -6.07
C LEU A 145 -7.55 10.26 -7.52
N SER A 146 -6.39 10.83 -7.83
CA SER A 146 -5.83 10.79 -9.18
C SER A 146 -5.41 9.39 -9.65
N MET A 147 -5.06 8.49 -8.73
CA MET A 147 -4.78 7.08 -9.05
C MET A 147 -6.05 6.28 -9.36
N ILE A 148 -7.21 6.71 -8.85
CA ILE A 148 -8.49 6.05 -9.08
C ILE A 148 -9.17 6.63 -10.34
N ALA A 149 -9.09 7.94 -10.53
CA ALA A 149 -9.70 8.63 -11.65
C ALA A 149 -8.80 9.76 -12.17
N ALA A 150 -8.33 9.62 -13.42
CA ALA A 150 -7.53 10.62 -14.11
C ALA A 150 -8.38 11.33 -15.16
N PHE A 151 -9.21 12.28 -14.73
CA PHE A 151 -9.95 13.10 -15.68
C PHE A 151 -9.06 14.20 -16.29
N PRO A 152 -9.29 14.59 -17.55
CA PRO A 152 -8.53 15.65 -18.20
C PRO A 152 -8.93 17.00 -17.60
N VAL A 153 -8.17 17.47 -16.60
CA VAL A 153 -8.34 18.81 -16.01
C VAL A 153 -7.21 19.75 -16.42
N GLU A 154 -6.07 19.23 -16.84
CA GLU A 154 -4.93 20.04 -17.29
C GLU A 154 -5.09 20.51 -18.74
N GLY A 155 -4.84 21.80 -18.98
CA GLY A 155 -4.88 22.40 -20.32
C GLY A 155 -6.28 22.46 -20.94
N GLN A 156 -7.32 22.16 -20.15
CA GLN A 156 -8.72 22.21 -20.59
C GLN A 156 -9.34 23.57 -20.26
N PRO A 157 -10.32 24.03 -21.05
CA PRO A 157 -11.02 25.27 -20.75
C PRO A 157 -11.81 25.16 -19.44
N ILE A 158 -11.95 26.27 -18.71
CA ILE A 158 -12.52 26.29 -17.34
C ILE A 158 -13.92 25.66 -17.24
N TRP A 159 -14.72 25.78 -18.31
CA TRP A 159 -16.07 25.23 -18.37
C TRP A 159 -16.10 23.69 -18.41
N LEU A 160 -15.01 23.04 -18.81
CA LEU A 160 -14.83 21.58 -18.72
C LEU A 160 -14.22 21.21 -17.35
N VAL A 161 -13.26 22.00 -16.87
CA VAL A 161 -12.56 21.73 -15.60
C VAL A 161 -13.51 21.71 -14.42
N ILE A 162 -14.41 22.69 -14.31
CA ILE A 162 -15.37 22.80 -13.19
C ILE A 162 -16.27 21.55 -13.06
N PRO A 163 -17.05 21.14 -14.09
CA PRO A 163 -17.92 19.97 -13.97
C PRO A 163 -17.11 18.68 -13.73
N THR A 164 -15.95 18.54 -14.37
CA THR A 164 -15.06 17.40 -14.16
C THR A 164 -14.54 17.32 -12.72
N ALA A 165 -14.14 18.46 -12.13
CA ALA A 165 -13.71 18.52 -10.74
C ALA A 165 -14.85 18.15 -9.78
N ILE A 166 -16.08 18.62 -10.03
CA ILE A 166 -17.27 18.25 -9.27
C ILE A 166 -17.51 16.74 -9.33
N LEU A 167 -17.40 16.14 -10.53
CA LEU A 167 -17.54 14.70 -10.72
C LEU A 167 -16.45 13.91 -9.95
N ILE A 168 -15.19 14.35 -9.98
CA ILE A 168 -14.10 13.72 -9.21
C ILE A 168 -14.41 13.75 -7.72
N ILE A 169 -14.83 14.90 -7.18
CA ILE A 169 -15.13 15.04 -5.75
C ILE A 169 -16.32 14.15 -5.37
N GLY A 170 -17.39 14.17 -6.16
CA GLY A 170 -18.56 13.33 -5.93
C GLY A 170 -18.23 11.83 -5.99
N PHE A 171 -17.45 11.41 -6.98
CA PHE A 171 -16.98 10.04 -7.12
C PHE A 171 -16.04 9.63 -5.99
N GLY A 172 -15.11 10.50 -5.58
CA GLY A 172 -14.23 10.28 -4.44
C GLY A 172 -15.01 10.10 -3.14
N GLY A 173 -16.02 10.95 -2.89
CA GLY A 173 -16.93 10.81 -1.76
C GLY A 173 -17.69 9.48 -1.78
N TRP A 174 -18.15 9.04 -2.95
CA TRP A 174 -18.80 7.74 -3.12
C TRP A 174 -17.83 6.58 -2.81
N ILE A 175 -16.60 6.61 -3.32
CA ILE A 175 -15.57 5.60 -3.03
C ILE A 175 -15.29 5.52 -1.52
N ILE A 176 -15.15 6.66 -0.83
CA ILE A 176 -14.93 6.70 0.62
C ILE A 176 -16.08 6.02 1.36
N GLN A 177 -17.32 6.27 0.95
CA GLN A 177 -18.49 5.61 1.54
C GLN A 177 -18.48 4.09 1.30
N GLN A 178 -18.12 3.65 0.09
CA GLN A 178 -18.00 2.21 -0.21
C GLN A 178 -16.87 1.56 0.59
N ALA A 179 -15.76 2.26 0.76
CA ALA A 179 -14.61 1.82 1.54
C ALA A 179 -14.99 1.65 3.02
N ASP A 180 -15.64 2.64 3.63
CA ASP A 180 -16.07 2.59 5.02
C ASP A 180 -17.04 1.43 5.27
N ARG A 181 -18.06 1.27 4.43
CA ARG A 181 -19.02 0.14 4.53
C ARG A 181 -18.31 -1.20 4.37
N GLY A 182 -17.50 -1.36 3.34
CA GLY A 182 -16.79 -2.61 3.05
C GLY A 182 -15.81 -3.00 4.16
N LEU A 183 -15.01 -2.05 4.64
CA LEU A 183 -14.06 -2.25 5.72
C LEU A 183 -14.76 -2.64 7.03
N ARG A 184 -15.88 -1.99 7.38
CA ARG A 184 -16.67 -2.38 8.56
C ARG A 184 -17.14 -3.82 8.46
N LEU A 185 -17.65 -4.24 7.30
CA LEU A 185 -18.12 -5.61 7.09
C LEU A 185 -16.98 -6.63 7.17
N LEU A 186 -15.82 -6.33 6.60
CA LEU A 186 -14.65 -7.19 6.68
C LEU A 186 -14.06 -7.25 8.09
N TRP A 187 -14.15 -6.16 8.85
CA TRP A 187 -13.64 -6.10 10.22
C TRP A 187 -14.50 -6.90 11.21
N LEU A 188 -15.82 -6.89 10.99
CA LEU A 188 -16.77 -7.65 11.80
C LEU A 188 -16.72 -9.16 11.54
N ASP A 189 -16.27 -9.58 10.36
CA ASP A 189 -16.06 -10.99 10.04
C ASP A 189 -14.70 -11.48 10.58
N ALA A 190 -14.76 -12.41 11.55
CA ALA A 190 -13.57 -12.99 12.18
C ALA A 190 -12.62 -13.66 11.18
N SER A 191 -13.13 -14.18 10.06
CA SER A 191 -12.31 -14.85 9.04
C SER A 191 -11.47 -13.89 8.19
N SER A 192 -11.91 -12.63 8.04
CA SER A 192 -11.19 -11.61 7.26
C SER A 192 -10.48 -10.57 8.10
N ARG A 193 -10.84 -10.44 9.39
CA ARG A 193 -10.31 -9.42 10.30
C ARG A 193 -8.79 -9.37 10.33
N ASP A 194 -8.12 -10.52 10.40
CA ASP A 194 -6.65 -10.57 10.44
C ASP A 194 -6.00 -10.11 9.13
N GLY A 195 -6.60 -10.46 7.99
CA GLY A 195 -6.16 -9.99 6.68
C GLY A 195 -6.33 -8.47 6.53
N VAL A 196 -7.43 -7.91 7.04
CA VAL A 196 -7.61 -6.46 7.09
C VAL A 196 -6.59 -5.81 8.01
N MET A 197 -6.34 -6.40 9.19
CA MET A 197 -5.39 -5.87 10.17
C MET A 197 -3.96 -5.82 9.60
N ILE A 198 -3.48 -6.89 8.98
CA ILE A 198 -2.11 -6.93 8.43
C ILE A 198 -1.94 -5.92 7.28
N LEU A 199 -2.96 -5.75 6.42
CA LEU A 199 -2.96 -4.73 5.37
C LEU A 199 -3.03 -3.31 5.94
N ALA A 200 -3.84 -3.07 6.97
CA ALA A 200 -3.93 -1.76 7.63
C ALA A 200 -2.62 -1.37 8.32
N VAL A 201 -1.95 -2.33 8.98
CA VAL A 201 -0.64 -2.10 9.58
C VAL A 201 0.42 -1.83 8.51
N PHE A 202 0.42 -2.59 7.41
CA PHE A 202 1.29 -2.33 6.26
C PHE A 202 1.11 -0.90 5.73
N LEU A 203 -0.14 -0.49 5.47
CA LEU A 203 -0.46 0.88 5.04
C LEU A 203 0.05 1.92 6.05
N GLY A 204 -0.20 1.69 7.34
CA GLY A 204 0.23 2.59 8.41
C GLY A 204 1.75 2.78 8.44
N ILE A 205 2.52 1.69 8.35
CA ILE A 205 3.99 1.75 8.34
C ILE A 205 4.48 2.51 7.11
N VAL A 206 4.01 2.19 5.91
CA VAL A 206 4.46 2.88 4.70
C VAL A 206 4.09 4.36 4.74
N LEU A 207 2.92 4.74 5.26
CA LEU A 207 2.56 6.15 5.44
C LEU A 207 3.46 6.87 6.45
N ILE A 208 3.83 6.20 7.56
CA ILE A 208 4.81 6.73 8.52
C ILE A 208 6.17 6.94 7.83
N GLU A 209 6.60 6.02 6.98
CA GLU A 209 7.84 6.17 6.20
C GLU A 209 7.75 7.35 5.22
N PHE A 210 6.61 7.53 4.53
CA PHE A 210 6.37 8.71 3.67
C PHE A 210 6.50 10.00 4.47
N PHE A 211 5.81 10.11 5.60
CA PHE A 211 5.90 11.30 6.46
C PHE A 211 7.31 11.49 7.02
N SER A 212 8.04 10.42 7.30
CA SER A 212 9.44 10.51 7.72
C SER A 212 10.33 11.10 6.62
N ILE A 213 10.17 10.68 5.37
CA ILE A 213 10.88 11.27 4.23
C ILE A 213 10.53 12.76 4.07
N ILE A 214 9.26 13.10 4.20
CA ILE A 214 8.79 14.47 4.02
C ILE A 214 9.28 15.40 5.13
N PHE A 215 9.07 15.03 6.40
CA PHE A 215 9.35 15.92 7.53
C PHE A 215 10.77 15.81 8.08
N VAL A 216 11.41 14.63 8.01
CA VAL A 216 12.77 14.43 8.53
C VAL A 216 13.82 14.72 7.45
N LEU A 217 13.60 14.25 6.22
CA LEU A 217 14.56 14.47 5.11
C LEU A 217 14.26 15.76 4.31
N GLY A 218 13.11 16.40 4.54
CA GLY A 218 12.71 17.62 3.83
C GLY A 218 12.43 17.39 2.34
N LYS A 219 12.08 16.15 1.96
CA LYS A 219 11.81 15.75 0.58
C LYS A 219 10.31 15.49 0.43
N ASP A 220 9.59 16.42 -0.15
CA ASP A 220 8.15 16.34 -0.33
C ASP A 220 7.79 15.41 -1.51
N ILE A 221 7.87 14.10 -1.24
CA ILE A 221 7.48 13.06 -2.21
C ILE A 221 5.97 13.03 -2.49
N SER A 222 5.15 13.73 -1.71
CA SER A 222 3.69 13.74 -1.89
C SER A 222 3.22 14.54 -3.10
N GLN A 223 4.09 15.45 -3.59
CA GLN A 223 3.88 16.19 -4.85
C GLN A 223 3.96 15.31 -6.10
N VAL A 224 4.38 14.05 -5.94
CA VAL A 224 4.67 13.14 -7.05
C VAL A 224 3.80 11.88 -6.88
N PRO A 225 2.53 11.92 -7.34
CA PRO A 225 1.56 10.86 -7.08
C PRO A 225 1.99 9.45 -7.50
N ARG A 226 2.94 9.33 -8.42
CA ARG A 226 3.45 8.02 -8.86
C ARG A 226 4.04 7.19 -7.71
N TYR A 227 4.61 7.80 -6.66
CA TYR A 227 5.16 7.06 -5.52
C TYR A 227 4.09 6.31 -4.70
N ASN A 228 2.81 6.63 -4.91
CA ASN A 228 1.70 5.90 -4.30
C ASN A 228 1.69 4.41 -4.68
N PHE A 229 2.40 4.00 -5.75
CA PHE A 229 2.52 2.59 -6.18
C PHE A 229 2.95 1.63 -5.06
N ILE A 230 3.66 2.13 -4.05
CA ILE A 230 4.21 1.34 -2.94
C ILE A 230 3.10 0.76 -2.07
N TYR A 231 2.03 1.52 -1.81
CA TYR A 231 0.94 1.10 -0.93
C TYR A 231 -0.40 0.95 -1.66
N TYR A 232 -0.52 1.48 -2.88
CA TYR A 232 -1.74 1.41 -3.69
C TYR A 232 -2.28 -0.03 -3.85
N PRO A 233 -1.45 -1.08 -4.05
CA PRO A 233 -1.94 -2.46 -4.08
C PRO A 233 -2.73 -2.87 -2.84
N ALA A 234 -2.32 -2.44 -1.64
CA ALA A 234 -3.05 -2.75 -0.41
C ALA A 234 -4.40 -2.02 -0.35
N ILE A 235 -4.47 -0.77 -0.83
CA ILE A 235 -5.74 -0.04 -0.98
C ILE A 235 -6.68 -0.80 -1.93
N CYS A 236 -6.18 -1.23 -3.10
CA CYS A 236 -6.96 -2.01 -4.06
C CYS A 236 -7.46 -3.33 -3.46
N LEU A 237 -6.63 -4.04 -2.70
CA LEU A 237 -7.02 -5.28 -2.01
C LEU A 237 -8.14 -5.04 -0.99
N LEU A 238 -8.02 -4.00 -0.15
CA LEU A 238 -9.04 -3.66 0.85
C LEU A 238 -10.36 -3.24 0.21
N LEU A 239 -10.31 -2.36 -0.80
CA LEU A 239 -11.50 -1.91 -1.53
C LEU A 239 -12.17 -3.07 -2.27
N GLY A 240 -11.39 -3.89 -2.98
CA GLY A 240 -11.89 -5.03 -3.73
C GLY A 240 -12.56 -6.07 -2.84
N ALA A 241 -11.91 -6.45 -1.74
CA ALA A 241 -12.50 -7.36 -0.75
C ALA A 241 -13.75 -6.76 -0.09
N GLY A 242 -13.74 -5.45 0.19
CA GLY A 242 -14.87 -4.75 0.80
C GLY A 242 -16.09 -4.69 -0.12
N LEU A 243 -15.89 -4.44 -1.41
CA LEU A 243 -16.95 -4.44 -2.42
C LEU A 243 -17.50 -5.86 -2.68
N ASP A 244 -16.64 -6.88 -2.77
CA ASP A 244 -17.08 -8.28 -2.90
C ASP A 244 -17.95 -8.69 -1.71
N ARG A 245 -17.54 -8.33 -0.48
CA ARG A 245 -18.30 -8.65 0.73
C ARG A 245 -19.67 -7.97 0.73
N GLN A 246 -19.74 -6.70 0.37
CA GLN A 246 -21.00 -5.97 0.22
C GLN A 246 -21.92 -6.64 -0.81
N ALA A 247 -21.39 -7.00 -1.98
CA ALA A 247 -22.16 -7.67 -3.02
C ALA A 247 -22.74 -9.02 -2.57
N ARG A 248 -21.97 -9.81 -1.81
CA ARG A 248 -22.43 -11.08 -1.24
C ARG A 248 -23.54 -10.88 -0.21
N GLN A 249 -23.42 -9.90 0.67
CA GLN A 249 -24.45 -9.61 1.67
C GLN A 249 -25.78 -9.16 1.02
N THR A 250 -25.71 -8.29 0.02
CA THR A 250 -26.91 -7.87 -0.73
C THR A 250 -27.60 -9.06 -1.40
N LYS A 251 -26.84 -9.97 -2.03
CA LYS A 251 -27.40 -11.19 -2.63
C LYS A 251 -28.12 -12.07 -1.59
N LEU A 252 -27.49 -12.28 -0.44
CA LEU A 252 -28.08 -13.07 0.66
C LEU A 252 -29.39 -12.45 1.18
N ALA A 253 -29.41 -11.13 1.35
CA ALA A 253 -30.61 -10.42 1.79
C ALA A 253 -31.77 -10.58 0.80
N ILE A 254 -31.51 -10.46 -0.50
CA ILE A 254 -32.53 -10.66 -1.55
C ILE A 254 -33.10 -12.08 -1.50
N THR A 255 -32.24 -13.10 -1.40
CA THR A 255 -32.67 -14.51 -1.35
C THR A 255 -33.38 -14.91 -0.06
N ALA A 256 -33.14 -14.22 1.05
CA ALA A 256 -33.72 -14.51 2.36
C ALA A 256 -35.10 -13.85 2.57
N THR A 257 -35.53 -12.95 1.67
CA THR A 257 -36.88 -12.39 1.71
C THR A 257 -37.85 -13.46 1.20
N PRO A 258 -38.73 -14.04 2.03
CA PRO A 258 -39.75 -14.94 1.52
C PRO A 258 -40.64 -14.11 0.59
N LEU A 259 -40.85 -14.60 -0.62
CA LEU A 259 -41.94 -14.14 -1.47
C LEU A 259 -43.25 -14.50 -0.75
N PHE A 260 -43.71 -13.62 0.14
CA PHE A 260 -45.10 -13.59 0.55
C PHE A 260 -45.89 -13.04 -0.64
N PHE A 261 -46.24 -13.94 -1.56
CA PHE A 261 -47.35 -13.79 -2.49
C PHE A 261 -48.46 -14.74 -2.05
#